data_AF-X5V4Q7-F1
#
_entry.id   AF-X5V4Q7-F1
#
_cell.length_a   1.000
_cell.length_b   1.000
_cell.length_c   1.000
_cell.angle_alpha   90.00
_cell.angle_beta   90.00
_cell.angle_gamma   90.00
#
_symmetry.space_group_name_H-M   'P 1'
#
loop_
_entity.id
_entity.type
_entity.pdbx_description
1 polymer ?
#
loop_
_entity_poly.entity_id
_entity_poly.type
_entity_poly.pdbx_seq_one_letter_code
_entity_poly.pdbx_strand_id
1 'polypeptide(L)'
;MGIIAIEDLPARLEGGRTLAGLDLGDKTIGVAVSDRGLSFAHPRAVILRKKFSLDAAALLAQLQKDNVGAFVLGLPINMDGSEGPRAQKSRAFVRNMAGITELPFVLWDERLSTVAAERTLIEMDFSRRKRAGKIDSAAAAFILQGVLDRLQSLDPRDRTEPDSPPAA
;
A
#
# COMPACT_ATOMS: atom_id res chain seq x y z
N MET A 1 -0.07 2.97 18.03
CA MET A 1 1.20 3.34 17.34
C MET A 1 0.91 4.10 16.04
N GLY A 2 1.79 5.00 15.58
CA GLY A 2 1.47 6.03 14.56
C GLY A 2 1.95 5.78 13.13
N ILE A 3 2.12 6.88 12.37
CA ILE A 3 2.75 6.89 11.04
C ILE A 3 4.26 6.66 11.21
N ILE A 4 4.84 5.76 10.43
CA ILE A 4 6.28 5.49 10.38
C ILE A 4 6.83 5.77 8.98
N ALA A 5 8.15 5.92 8.87
CA ALA A 5 8.83 6.04 7.58
C ALA A 5 8.93 4.66 6.90
N ILE A 6 9.09 4.63 5.57
CA ILE A 6 9.21 3.36 4.82
C ILE A 6 10.48 2.60 5.21
N GLU A 7 11.52 3.33 5.60
CA GLU A 7 12.82 2.80 6.04
C GLU A 7 12.70 2.01 7.36
N ASP A 8 11.68 2.30 8.18
CA ASP A 8 11.41 1.59 9.44
C ASP A 8 10.54 0.33 9.24
N LEU A 9 10.01 0.15 8.03
CA LEU A 9 9.07 -0.93 7.71
C LEU A 9 9.69 -2.33 7.82
N PRO A 10 10.96 -2.59 7.40
CA PRO A 10 11.58 -3.92 7.52
C PRO A 10 11.54 -4.49 8.94
N ALA A 11 11.81 -3.66 9.96
CA ALA A 11 11.77 -4.07 11.37
C ALA A 11 10.36 -4.51 11.84
N ARG A 12 9.30 -4.07 11.15
CA ARG A 12 7.91 -4.46 11.43
C ARG A 12 7.48 -5.75 10.73
N LEU A 13 8.23 -6.14 9.71
CA LEU A 13 7.94 -7.28 8.84
C LEU A 13 8.80 -8.52 9.17
N GLU A 14 9.69 -8.43 10.16
CA GLU A 14 10.45 -9.55 10.69
C GLU A 14 9.56 -10.75 11.08
N GLY A 15 10.08 -11.96 10.92
CA GLY A 15 9.36 -13.20 11.25
C GLY A 15 8.29 -13.62 10.23
N GLY A 16 8.38 -13.13 8.98
CA GLY A 16 7.48 -13.54 7.89
C GLY A 16 6.09 -12.90 7.97
N ARG A 17 6.01 -11.69 8.52
CA ARG A 17 4.78 -10.87 8.52
C ARG A 17 4.55 -10.29 7.14
N THR A 18 3.27 -10.10 6.80
CA THR A 18 2.88 -9.50 5.51
C THR A 18 2.63 -8.01 5.65
N LEU A 19 2.54 -7.33 4.51
CA LEU A 19 2.21 -5.91 4.42
C LEU A 19 0.83 -5.75 3.77
N ALA A 20 -0.04 -4.95 4.37
CA ALA A 20 -1.36 -4.65 3.81
C ALA A 20 -1.35 -3.28 3.13
N GLY A 21 -1.76 -3.21 1.86
CA GLY A 21 -1.93 -1.97 1.11
C GLY A 21 -3.39 -1.55 1.03
N LEU A 22 -3.63 -0.24 1.15
CA LEU A 22 -4.95 0.36 1.18
C LEU A 22 -5.07 1.50 0.16
N ASP A 23 -6.22 1.53 -0.52
CA ASP A 23 -6.66 2.65 -1.37
C ASP A 23 -7.98 3.20 -0.82
N LEU A 24 -7.98 4.46 -0.37
CA LEU A 24 -9.13 5.08 0.28
C LEU A 24 -9.97 5.89 -0.72
N GLY A 25 -10.99 5.24 -1.27
CA GLY A 25 -12.03 5.89 -2.06
C GLY A 25 -13.13 6.50 -1.19
N ASP A 26 -13.99 7.34 -1.77
CA ASP A 26 -15.11 7.95 -1.04
C ASP A 26 -16.17 6.92 -0.62
N LYS A 27 -16.38 5.86 -1.42
CA LYS A 27 -17.40 4.81 -1.17
C LYS A 27 -16.80 3.46 -0.79
N THR A 28 -15.51 3.26 -0.99
CA THR A 28 -14.86 1.95 -0.91
C THR A 28 -13.47 2.05 -0.30
N ILE A 29 -13.00 0.99 0.33
CA ILE A 29 -11.61 0.79 0.68
C ILE A 29 -11.10 -0.40 -0.13
N GLY A 30 -10.19 -0.13 -1.06
CA GLY A 30 -9.42 -1.19 -1.72
C GLY A 30 -8.42 -1.77 -0.73
N VAL A 31 -8.26 -3.09 -0.72
CA VAL A 31 -7.34 -3.80 0.17
C VAL A 31 -6.50 -4.78 -0.62
N ALA A 32 -5.20 -4.82 -0.36
CA ALA A 32 -4.29 -5.83 -0.86
C ALA A 32 -3.33 -6.29 0.24
N VAL A 33 -2.74 -7.47 0.06
CA VAL A 33 -1.80 -8.06 1.02
C VAL A 33 -0.63 -8.65 0.25
N SER A 34 0.58 -8.45 0.77
CA SER A 34 1.78 -9.07 0.20
C SER A 34 1.80 -10.57 0.43
N ASP A 35 2.57 -11.31 -0.36
CA ASP A 35 3.05 -12.61 0.08
C ASP A 35 4.06 -12.47 1.24
N ARG A 36 4.41 -13.60 1.86
CA ARG A 36 5.38 -13.63 2.97
C ARG A 36 6.80 -13.28 2.54
N GLY A 37 7.12 -13.45 1.25
CA GLY A 37 8.40 -13.06 0.67
C GLY A 37 8.48 -11.57 0.32
N LEU A 38 7.42 -10.78 0.59
CA LEU A 38 7.35 -9.35 0.26
C LEU A 38 7.69 -9.06 -1.21
N SER A 39 7.28 -9.96 -2.10
CA SER A 39 7.56 -9.92 -3.54
C SER A 39 6.36 -9.48 -4.36
N PHE A 40 5.16 -9.92 -3.99
CA PHE A 40 3.94 -9.71 -4.79
C PHE A 40 2.75 -9.26 -3.96
N ALA A 41 2.06 -8.24 -4.45
CA ALA A 41 0.81 -7.76 -3.89
C ALA A 41 -0.41 -8.51 -4.46
N HIS A 42 -1.28 -9.00 -3.56
CA HIS A 42 -2.47 -9.74 -3.91
C HIS A 42 -3.73 -8.97 -3.52
N PRO A 43 -4.63 -8.62 -4.46
CA PRO A 43 -5.85 -7.92 -4.14
C PRO A 43 -6.76 -8.80 -3.26
N ARG A 44 -7.49 -8.13 -2.35
CA ARG A 44 -8.55 -8.71 -1.52
C ARG A 44 -9.89 -8.12 -1.91
N ALA A 45 -10.97 -8.63 -1.31
CA ALA A 45 -12.29 -8.06 -1.47
C ALA A 45 -12.30 -6.58 -1.05
N VAL A 46 -13.02 -5.76 -1.80
CA VAL A 46 -13.23 -4.34 -1.48
C VAL A 46 -14.19 -4.23 -0.30
N ILE A 47 -13.89 -3.31 0.62
CA ILE A 47 -14.77 -2.96 1.73
C ILE A 47 -15.66 -1.79 1.30
N LEU A 48 -16.98 -1.96 1.38
CA LEU A 48 -17.93 -0.87 1.16
C LEU A 48 -17.99 0.01 2.42
N ARG A 49 -17.70 1.30 2.25
CA ARG A 49 -17.65 2.25 3.37
C ARG A 49 -19.04 2.56 3.89
N LYS A 50 -19.16 2.62 5.21
CA LYS A 50 -20.36 2.98 5.95
C LYS A 50 -20.01 4.03 6.99
N LYS A 51 -19.56 3.59 8.16
CA LYS A 51 -19.13 4.43 9.27
C LYS A 51 -17.73 3.98 9.66
N PHE A 52 -16.89 4.91 10.07
CA PHE A 52 -15.48 4.63 10.36
C PHE A 52 -15.27 3.41 11.27
N SER A 53 -16.02 3.28 12.36
CA SER A 53 -15.88 2.14 13.28
C SER A 53 -16.22 0.79 12.64
N LEU A 54 -17.23 0.75 11.77
CA LEU A 54 -17.60 -0.46 11.04
C LEU A 54 -16.58 -0.78 9.95
N ASP A 55 -16.09 0.24 9.26
CA ASP A 55 -15.09 0.10 8.20
C ASP A 55 -13.76 -0.42 8.77
N ALA A 56 -13.33 0.12 9.92
CA ALA A 56 -12.14 -0.32 10.64
C ALA A 56 -12.26 -1.77 11.14
N ALA A 57 -13.41 -2.12 11.73
CA ALA A 57 -13.67 -3.49 12.18
C ALA A 57 -13.67 -4.48 11.00
N ALA A 58 -14.29 -4.13 9.88
CA ALA A 58 -14.30 -4.95 8.67
C ALA A 58 -12.88 -5.14 8.10
N LEU A 59 -12.06 -4.08 8.09
CA LEU A 59 -10.69 -4.14 7.63
C LEU A 59 -9.85 -5.10 8.48
N LEU A 60 -9.89 -4.95 9.81
CA LEU A 60 -9.11 -5.80 10.71
C LEU A 60 -9.58 -7.26 10.67
N ALA A 61 -10.90 -7.49 10.57
CA ALA A 61 -11.45 -8.84 10.41
C ALA A 61 -11.01 -9.50 9.10
N GLN A 62 -11.00 -8.75 7.99
CA GLN A 62 -10.56 -9.25 6.68
C GLN A 62 -9.09 -9.70 6.70
N LEU A 63 -8.25 -9.01 7.49
CA LEU A 63 -6.80 -9.23 7.54
C LEU A 63 -6.34 -10.13 8.68
N GLN A 64 -7.26 -10.65 9.51
CA GLN A 64 -6.95 -11.41 10.71
C GLN A 64 -6.04 -12.64 10.44
N LYS A 65 -6.17 -13.26 9.27
CA LYS A 65 -5.42 -14.48 8.89
C LYS A 65 -4.15 -14.19 8.09
N ASP A 66 -3.92 -12.93 7.71
CA ASP A 66 -2.84 -12.55 6.80
C ASP A 66 -1.51 -12.30 7.54
N ASN A 67 -1.49 -12.28 8.88
CA ASN A 67 -0.30 -11.98 9.70
C ASN A 67 0.34 -10.61 9.33
N VAL A 68 -0.50 -9.59 9.21
CA VAL A 68 -0.10 -8.24 8.80
C VAL A 68 0.74 -7.58 9.88
N GLY A 69 1.94 -7.12 9.53
CA GLY A 69 2.85 -6.39 10.41
C GLY A 69 2.71 -4.88 10.34
N ALA A 70 2.22 -4.35 9.22
CA ALA A 70 2.04 -2.91 8.99
C ALA A 70 1.05 -2.65 7.84
N PHE A 71 0.60 -1.40 7.74
CA PHE A 71 -0.23 -0.91 6.65
C PHE A 71 0.53 0.08 5.77
N VAL A 72 0.22 0.06 4.48
CA VAL A 72 0.53 1.12 3.52
C VAL A 72 -0.78 1.75 3.10
N LEU A 73 -0.85 3.08 3.13
CA LEU A 73 -1.98 3.82 2.60
C LEU A 73 -1.50 4.79 1.52
N GLY A 74 -2.12 4.73 0.35
CA GLY A 74 -1.89 5.70 -0.72
C GLY A 74 -2.16 7.14 -0.26
N LEU A 75 -1.22 8.02 -0.55
CA LEU A 75 -1.27 9.44 -0.26
C LEU A 75 -1.27 10.22 -1.57
N PRO A 76 -2.43 10.72 -2.03
CA PRO A 76 -2.51 11.47 -3.28
C PRO A 76 -1.95 12.87 -3.08
N ILE A 77 -0.71 13.07 -3.51
CA ILE A 77 -0.01 14.36 -3.50
C ILE A 77 -0.17 15.02 -4.88
N ASN A 78 -0.37 16.34 -4.91
CA ASN A 78 -0.44 17.10 -6.15
C ASN A 78 0.94 17.15 -6.84
N MET A 79 0.96 17.47 -8.13
CA MET A 79 2.22 17.53 -8.90
C MET A 79 3.21 18.58 -8.36
N ASP A 80 2.71 19.66 -7.75
CA ASP A 80 3.52 20.69 -7.07
C ASP A 80 3.98 20.29 -5.65
N GLY A 81 3.64 19.08 -5.18
CA GLY A 81 3.96 18.60 -3.84
C GLY A 81 2.95 19.00 -2.76
N SER A 82 1.91 19.76 -3.10
CA SER A 82 0.89 20.17 -2.13
C SER A 82 -0.11 19.05 -1.80
N GLU A 83 -0.71 19.12 -0.62
CA GLU A 83 -1.73 18.16 -0.17
C GLU A 83 -3.14 18.70 -0.37
N GLY A 84 -3.94 17.98 -1.16
CA GLY A 84 -5.37 18.27 -1.32
C GLY A 84 -6.27 17.63 -0.26
N PRO A 85 -7.61 17.82 -0.35
CA PRO A 85 -8.57 17.22 0.58
C PRO A 85 -8.50 15.70 0.70
N ARG A 86 -8.10 15.00 -0.37
CA ARG A 86 -7.93 13.53 -0.36
C ARG A 86 -6.76 13.09 0.53
N ALA A 87 -5.62 13.78 0.47
CA ALA A 87 -4.49 13.52 1.35
C ALA A 87 -4.86 13.73 2.83
N GLN A 88 -5.60 14.81 3.12
CA GLN A 88 -6.10 15.08 4.47
C GLN A 88 -7.05 13.97 4.97
N LYS A 89 -7.92 13.43 4.11
CA LYS A 89 -8.77 12.27 4.44
C LYS A 89 -7.93 11.03 4.77
N SER A 90 -6.88 10.73 3.99
CA SER A 90 -5.96 9.62 4.28
C SER A 90 -5.27 9.79 5.63
N ARG A 91 -4.74 10.99 5.92
CA ARG A 91 -4.11 11.30 7.22
C ARG A 91 -5.09 11.19 8.39
N ALA A 92 -6.32 11.65 8.21
CA ALA A 92 -7.37 11.52 9.23
C ALA A 92 -7.75 10.06 9.47
N PHE A 93 -7.83 9.24 8.42
CA PHE A 93 -8.09 7.81 8.54
C PHE A 93 -7.04 7.12 9.42
N VAL A 94 -5.75 7.33 9.14
CA VAL A 94 -4.65 6.74 9.94
C VAL A 94 -4.71 7.19 11.40
N ARG A 95 -4.94 8.49 11.64
CA ARG A 95 -5.06 9.03 13.00
C ARG A 95 -6.17 8.36 13.79
N ASN A 96 -7.31 8.13 13.16
CA ASN A 96 -8.44 7.47 13.80
C ASN A 96 -8.19 5.97 14.02
N MET A 97 -7.41 5.32 13.15
CA MET A 97 -7.01 3.91 13.30
C MET A 97 -6.05 3.70 14.48
N ALA A 98 -5.26 4.71 14.86
CA ALA A 98 -4.30 4.62 15.96
C ALA A 98 -4.95 4.30 17.32
N GLY A 99 -6.25 4.55 17.50
CA GLY A 99 -7.01 4.16 18.69
C GLY A 99 -7.69 2.78 18.59
N ILE A 100 -7.52 2.07 17.47
CA ILE A 100 -8.17 0.78 17.18
C ILE A 100 -7.15 -0.34 16.98
N THR A 101 -5.96 -0.02 16.43
CA THR A 101 -4.89 -0.97 16.18
C THR A 101 -3.52 -0.40 16.55
N GLU A 102 -2.64 -1.27 17.02
CA GLU A 102 -1.23 -0.95 17.26
C GLU A 102 -0.35 -1.13 16.02
N LEU A 103 -0.90 -1.63 14.91
CA LEU A 103 -0.16 -1.77 13.67
C LEU A 103 0.16 -0.39 13.07
N PRO A 104 1.43 -0.13 12.72
CA PRO A 104 1.84 1.15 12.17
C PRO A 104 1.37 1.32 10.72
N PHE A 105 1.33 2.58 10.28
CA PHE A 105 1.00 2.95 8.90
C PHE A 105 2.18 3.65 8.23
N VAL A 106 2.42 3.35 6.96
CA VAL A 106 3.23 4.14 6.04
C VAL A 106 2.28 4.87 5.11
N LEU A 107 2.49 6.19 4.94
CA LEU A 107 1.80 6.96 3.91
C LEU A 107 2.68 6.99 2.67
N TRP A 108 2.19 6.43 1.58
CA TRP A 108 2.95 6.29 0.34
C TRP A 108 2.57 7.39 -0.66
N ASP A 109 3.52 8.26 -0.99
CA ASP A 109 3.34 9.23 -2.07
C ASP A 109 3.23 8.47 -3.39
N GLU A 110 2.03 8.47 -3.98
CA GLU A 110 1.71 7.70 -5.18
C GLU A 110 2.59 8.09 -6.38
N ARG A 111 3.17 9.29 -6.38
CA ARG A 111 4.11 9.79 -7.41
C ARG A 111 5.45 9.07 -7.40
N LEU A 112 5.77 8.35 -6.32
CA LEU A 112 6.98 7.53 -6.22
C LEU A 112 6.84 6.20 -6.97
N SER A 113 5.67 5.92 -7.54
CA SER A 113 5.45 4.80 -8.43
C SER A 113 6.16 5.00 -9.78
N THR A 114 6.58 3.92 -10.44
CA THR A 114 7.20 4.02 -11.77
C THR A 114 6.16 4.34 -12.85
N VAL A 115 6.59 4.95 -13.95
CA VAL A 115 5.72 5.25 -15.12
C VAL A 115 5.08 3.98 -15.71
N ALA A 116 5.83 2.87 -15.72
CA ALA A 116 5.30 1.58 -16.17
C ALA A 116 4.15 1.12 -15.30
N ALA A 117 4.33 1.26 -13.98
CA ALA A 117 3.33 0.95 -13.01
C ALA A 117 2.10 1.89 -13.18
N GLU A 118 2.29 3.22 -13.28
CA GLU A 118 1.18 4.17 -13.49
C GLU A 118 0.34 3.87 -14.75
N ARG A 119 0.99 3.44 -15.85
CA ARG A 119 0.29 3.00 -17.06
C ARG A 119 -0.58 1.77 -16.81
N THR A 120 -0.07 0.79 -16.07
CA THR A 120 -0.85 -0.38 -15.66
C THR A 120 -2.06 0.03 -14.82
N LEU A 121 -1.94 0.98 -13.90
CA LEU A 121 -3.09 1.53 -13.15
C LEU A 121 -4.16 2.09 -14.06
N ILE A 122 -3.76 2.93 -15.02
CA ILE A 122 -4.68 3.57 -15.96
C ILE A 122 -5.39 2.51 -16.79
N GLU A 123 -4.64 1.55 -17.35
CA GLU A 123 -5.19 0.43 -18.12
C GLU A 123 -6.15 -0.44 -17.30
N MET A 124 -5.79 -0.73 -16.04
CA MET A 124 -6.67 -1.44 -15.12
C MET A 124 -7.93 -0.64 -14.81
N ASP A 125 -7.84 0.68 -14.58
CA ASP A 125 -8.99 1.54 -14.29
C ASP A 125 -9.95 1.64 -15.49
N PHE A 126 -9.41 1.76 -16.70
CA PHE A 126 -10.18 1.64 -17.95
C PHE A 126 -10.86 0.28 -18.08
N SER A 127 -10.14 -0.81 -17.75
CA SER A 127 -10.69 -2.17 -17.82
C SER A 127 -11.76 -2.43 -16.75
N ARG A 128 -11.61 -1.88 -15.55
CA ARG A 128 -12.57 -1.94 -14.45
C ARG A 128 -13.85 -1.18 -14.77
N ARG A 129 -13.72 0.04 -15.31
CA ARG A 129 -14.86 0.82 -15.81
C ARG A 129 -15.67 0.03 -16.85
N LYS A 130 -15.01 -0.83 -17.62
CA LYS A 130 -15.62 -1.74 -18.61
C LYS A 130 -16.25 -3.01 -17.99
N ARG A 131 -15.86 -3.42 -16.78
CA ARG A 131 -16.27 -4.68 -16.12
C ARG A 131 -17.04 -4.48 -14.81
N ALA A 132 -17.89 -3.46 -14.73
CA ALA A 132 -18.53 -2.91 -13.52
C ALA A 132 -19.37 -3.85 -12.60
N GLY A 133 -19.16 -5.17 -12.58
CA GLY A 133 -19.80 -6.15 -11.69
C GLY A 133 -18.89 -6.81 -10.64
N LYS A 134 -17.55 -6.69 -10.73
CA LYS A 134 -16.59 -7.16 -9.70
C LYS A 134 -15.68 -6.01 -9.31
N ILE A 135 -15.92 -5.39 -8.16
CA ILE A 135 -15.05 -4.34 -7.63
C ILE A 135 -13.85 -5.03 -6.99
N ASP A 136 -12.77 -5.18 -7.75
CA ASP A 136 -11.50 -5.69 -7.24
C ASP A 136 -10.66 -4.57 -6.61
N SER A 137 -9.68 -4.94 -5.79
CA SER A 137 -8.78 -4.00 -5.10
C SER A 137 -7.44 -3.79 -5.82
N ALA A 138 -7.39 -3.95 -7.15
CA ALA A 138 -6.20 -3.72 -7.96
C ALA A 138 -5.49 -2.37 -7.71
N ALA A 139 -6.19 -1.27 -7.42
CA ALA A 139 -5.53 0.00 -7.03
C ALA A 139 -4.71 -0.14 -5.73
N ALA A 140 -5.28 -0.82 -4.72
CA ALA A 140 -4.55 -1.11 -3.49
C ALA A 140 -3.39 -2.09 -3.71
N ALA A 141 -3.58 -3.09 -4.58
CA ALA A 141 -2.51 -4.03 -4.96
C ALA A 141 -1.37 -3.32 -5.66
N PHE A 142 -1.71 -2.36 -6.51
CA PHE A 142 -0.74 -1.56 -7.21
C PHE A 142 0.08 -0.67 -6.27
N ILE A 143 -0.59 0.08 -5.39
CA ILE A 143 0.07 0.90 -4.36
C ILE A 143 1.02 0.02 -3.54
N LEU A 144 0.54 -1.15 -3.14
CA LEU A 144 1.35 -2.08 -2.37
C LEU A 144 2.56 -2.58 -3.16
N GLN A 145 2.38 -2.92 -4.45
CA GLN A 145 3.48 -3.40 -5.28
C GLN A 145 4.58 -2.34 -5.40
N GLY A 146 4.23 -1.07 -5.64
CA GLY A 146 5.22 0.01 -5.68
C GLY A 146 6.03 0.15 -4.38
N VAL A 147 5.41 -0.11 -3.23
CA VAL A 147 6.13 -0.16 -1.94
C VAL A 147 7.02 -1.38 -1.84
N LEU A 148 6.57 -2.56 -2.24
CA LEU A 148 7.37 -3.79 -2.22
C LEU A 148 8.61 -3.64 -3.11
N ASP A 149 8.44 -3.12 -4.33
CA ASP A 149 9.52 -2.85 -5.27
C ASP A 149 10.52 -1.82 -4.68
N ARG A 150 10.00 -0.78 -3.99
CA ARG A 150 10.84 0.18 -3.29
C ARG A 150 11.64 -0.47 -2.18
N LEU A 151 11.03 -1.32 -1.35
CA LEU A 151 11.72 -2.03 -0.28
C LEU A 151 12.85 -2.93 -0.82
N GLN A 152 12.62 -3.63 -1.93
CA GLN A 152 13.66 -4.43 -2.60
C GLN A 152 14.83 -3.55 -3.06
N SER A 153 14.55 -2.39 -3.66
CA SER A 153 15.60 -1.45 -4.09
C SER A 153 16.42 -0.84 -2.93
N LEU A 154 15.85 -0.83 -1.72
CA LEU A 154 16.52 -0.34 -0.51
C LEU A 154 17.33 -1.45 0.19
N ASP A 155 17.11 -2.72 -0.14
CA ASP A 155 17.87 -3.84 0.44
C ASP A 155 19.34 -3.72 0.01
N PRO A 156 20.28 -3.52 0.96
CA PRO A 156 21.71 -3.41 0.65
C PRO A 156 22.26 -4.64 -0.07
N ARG A 157 21.61 -5.81 0.08
CA ARG A 157 22.04 -7.09 -0.50
C ARG A 157 21.74 -7.22 -2.00
N ASP A 158 20.79 -6.43 -2.52
CA ASP A 158 20.42 -6.38 -3.94
C ASP A 158 21.17 -5.27 -4.70
N ARG A 159 22.07 -4.52 -4.04
CA ARG A 159 23.04 -3.70 -4.75
C ARG A 159 24.06 -4.63 -5.40
N THR A 160 23.74 -5.13 -6.59
CA THR A 160 24.75 -5.67 -7.50
C THR A 160 25.84 -4.61 -7.65
N GLU A 161 27.03 -4.89 -7.11
CA GLU A 161 28.24 -4.14 -7.46
C GLU A 161 28.32 -4.12 -8.99
N PRO A 162 28.44 -2.96 -9.65
CA PRO A 162 28.76 -2.95 -11.07
C PRO A 162 30.10 -3.68 -11.21
N ASP A 163 30.10 -4.76 -12.01
CA ASP A 163 31.29 -5.52 -12.40
C ASP A 163 32.45 -4.54 -12.61
N SER A 164 33.42 -4.58 -11.71
CA SER A 164 34.69 -3.89 -11.94
C SER A 164 35.30 -4.56 -13.18
N PRO A 165 35.62 -3.80 -14.24
CA PRO A 165 36.25 -4.40 -15.40
C PRO A 165 37.55 -5.06 -14.96
N PRO A 166 37.93 -6.22 -15.53
CA PRO A 166 39.16 -6.89 -15.17
C PRO A 166 40.32 -5.93 -15.41
N ALA A 167 41.16 -5.78 -14.38
CA ALA A 167 42.38 -4.98 -14.46
C ALA A 167 43.22 -5.48 -15.64
N ALA A 168 43.51 -4.57 -16.58
CA ALA A 168 44.45 -4.77 -17.66
C ALA A 168 45.87 -4.46 -17.19
#